data_AF-A0A8T5W6P8-F1
#
_entry.id   AF-A0A8T5W6P8-F1
#
_cell.length_a   1.000
_cell.length_b   1.000
_cell.length_c   1.000
_cell.angle_alpha   90.00
_cell.angle_beta   90.00
_cell.angle_gamma   90.00
#
_symmetry.space_group_name_H-M   'P 1'
#
loop_
_entity.id
_entity.type
_entity.pdbx_description
1 polymer ?
#
loop_
_entity_poly.entity_id
_entity_poly.type
_entity_poly.pdbx_seq_one_letter_code
_entity_poly.pdbx_strand_id
1 'polypeptide(L)'
;MKRARTIADVCETVDIDYGVIGAIYGGEGNGPTMCDGIYHGIVIASPDSVAADSVGTATMGRVPERYGYLRVAQEIGLGTY
;
A
#
# COMPACT_ATOMS: atom_id res chain seq x y z
N MET A 1 -10.35 13.77 -1.72
CA MET A 1 -9.76 13.83 -0.36
C MET A 1 -10.53 13.03 0.68
N LYS A 2 -11.86 13.17 0.83
CA LYS A 2 -12.66 12.43 1.84
C LYS A 2 -12.42 10.91 1.86
N ARG A 3 -12.38 10.25 0.69
CA ARG A 3 -12.16 8.78 0.60
C ARG A 3 -10.77 8.31 1.06
N ALA A 4 -9.73 9.08 0.76
CA ALA A 4 -8.36 8.74 1.16
C ALA A 4 -8.20 8.82 2.69
N ARG A 5 -8.82 9.84 3.30
CA ARG A 5 -8.86 9.99 4.75
C ARG A 5 -9.56 8.80 5.42
N THR A 6 -10.71 8.37 4.89
CA THR A 6 -11.42 7.20 5.44
C THR A 6 -10.56 5.93 5.47
N ILE A 7 -9.68 5.71 4.50
CA ILE A 7 -8.78 4.54 4.51
C ILE A 7 -7.68 4.72 5.57
N ALA A 8 -7.09 5.91 5.67
CA ALA A 8 -6.08 6.21 6.69
C ALA A 8 -6.67 6.09 8.12
N ASP A 9 -7.91 6.53 8.32
CA ASP A 9 -8.61 6.41 9.61
C ASP A 9 -8.77 4.95 10.06
N VAL A 10 -8.97 4.00 9.13
CA VAL A 10 -9.01 2.57 9.45
C VAL A 10 -7.66 2.09 9.96
N CYS A 11 -6.57 2.52 9.31
CA CYS A 11 -5.21 2.16 9.71
C CYS A 11 -4.79 2.81 11.06
N GLU A 12 -5.39 3.95 11.42
CA GLU A 12 -5.19 4.63 12.70
C GLU A 12 -6.02 3.99 13.84
N THR A 13 -7.25 3.55 13.53
CA THR A 13 -8.23 3.14 14.55
C THR A 13 -8.15 1.65 14.87
N VAL A 14 -7.84 0.82 13.88
CA VAL A 14 -7.77 -0.63 14.06
C VAL A 14 -6.38 -1.02 14.54
N ASP A 15 -6.33 -1.81 15.61
CA ASP A 15 -5.08 -2.44 16.07
C ASP A 15 -4.73 -3.58 15.10
N ILE A 16 -3.97 -3.25 14.06
CA ILE A 16 -3.52 -4.21 13.05
C ILE A 16 -2.22 -4.85 13.56
N ASP A 17 -2.29 -6.11 13.97
CA ASP A 17 -1.11 -6.84 14.46
C ASP A 17 0.00 -6.95 13.39
N TYR A 18 -0.41 -7.23 12.13
CA TYR A 18 0.53 -7.48 11.05
C TYR A 18 -0.11 -7.37 9.66
N GLY A 19 0.54 -6.67 8.74
CA GLY A 19 0.17 -6.56 7.33
C GLY A 19 1.02 -7.46 6.43
N VAL A 20 0.39 -8.20 5.52
CA VAL A 20 1.07 -9.04 4.53
C VAL A 20 0.49 -8.80 3.14
N ILE A 21 1.35 -8.46 2.18
CA ILE A 21 1.02 -8.30 0.76
C ILE A 21 1.67 -9.43 -0.02
N GLY A 22 0.84 -10.29 -0.59
CA GLY A 22 1.26 -11.32 -1.52
C GLY A 22 1.41 -10.75 -2.92
N ALA A 23 2.65 -10.67 -3.42
CA ALA A 23 2.96 -10.23 -4.77
C ALA A 23 3.74 -11.33 -5.53
N ILE A 24 3.44 -12.61 -5.25
CA ILE A 24 4.07 -13.74 -5.94
C ILE A 24 3.74 -13.67 -7.44
N TYR A 25 2.46 -13.45 -7.74
CA TYR A 25 1.97 -12.98 -9.03
C TYR A 25 1.27 -11.64 -8.84
N GLY A 26 1.57 -10.66 -9.68
CA GLY A 26 0.94 -9.35 -9.70
C GLY A 26 0.41 -9.02 -11.09
N GLY A 27 -0.54 -8.09 -11.16
CA GLY A 27 -1.05 -7.58 -12.43
C GLY A 27 -0.21 -6.41 -12.92
N GLU A 28 0.37 -6.51 -14.10
CA GLU A 28 0.99 -5.37 -14.80
C GLU A 28 0.11 -4.93 -15.97
N GLY A 29 -0.18 -3.62 -16.07
CA GLY A 29 -1.01 -3.07 -17.14
C GLY A 29 -1.80 -1.84 -16.70
N ASN A 30 -2.89 -1.56 -17.41
CA ASN A 30 -3.64 -0.32 -17.28
C ASN A 30 -4.83 -0.48 -16.32
N GLY A 31 -4.53 -0.72 -15.04
CA GLY A 31 -5.52 -0.88 -13.98
C GLY A 31 -5.89 -2.34 -13.71
N PRO A 32 -6.81 -2.57 -12.75
CA PRO A 32 -7.00 -3.89 -12.14
C PRO A 32 -7.65 -4.93 -13.06
N THR A 33 -8.31 -4.51 -14.15
CA THR A 33 -8.99 -5.40 -15.09
C THR A 33 -8.32 -5.49 -16.46
N MET A 34 -7.35 -4.62 -16.74
CA MET A 34 -6.61 -4.58 -18.01
C MET A 34 -5.12 -4.81 -17.72
N CYS A 35 -4.82 -5.94 -17.10
CA CYS A 35 -3.47 -6.33 -16.71
C CYS A 35 -3.18 -7.79 -17.07
N ASP A 36 -1.91 -8.07 -17.35
CA ASP A 36 -1.37 -9.42 -17.48
C ASP A 36 -0.81 -9.86 -16.13
N GLY A 37 -1.04 -11.13 -15.78
CA GLY A 37 -0.47 -11.73 -14.57
C GLY A 37 1.02 -12.02 -14.76
N ILE A 38 1.87 -11.26 -14.08
CA ILE A 38 3.32 -11.40 -14.12
C ILE A 38 3.82 -12.02 -12.81
N TYR A 39 4.78 -12.93 -12.91
CA TYR A 39 5.45 -13.49 -11.76
C TYR A 39 6.48 -12.47 -11.21
N HIS A 40 6.33 -12.03 -9.95
CA HIS A 40 7.33 -11.20 -9.29
C HIS A 40 8.08 -11.96 -8.19
N GLY A 41 7.47 -12.96 -7.55
CA GLY A 41 8.11 -13.75 -6.49
C GLY A 41 8.39 -12.97 -5.20
N ILE A 42 7.57 -11.95 -4.90
CA ILE A 42 7.77 -11.05 -3.74
C ILE A 42 6.68 -11.26 -2.70
N VAL A 43 7.05 -11.17 -1.43
CA VAL A 43 6.13 -11.01 -0.28
C VAL A 43 6.61 -9.80 0.51
N ILE A 44 5.69 -8.90 0.87
CA ILE A 44 5.97 -7.73 1.68
C ILE A 44 5.19 -7.87 2.98
N ALA A 45 5.87 -7.66 4.11
CA ALA A 45 5.33 -7.95 5.43
C ALA A 45 5.85 -6.92 6.44
N SER A 46 4.98 -6.42 7.31
CA SER A 46 5.32 -5.41 8.31
C SER A 46 4.29 -5.35 9.44
N PRO A 47 4.69 -5.04 10.69
CA PRO A 47 3.75 -4.69 11.75
C PRO A 47 3.04 -3.35 11.50
N ASP A 48 3.60 -2.48 10.63
CA ASP A 48 2.94 -1.28 10.13
C ASP A 48 2.37 -1.56 8.73
N SER A 49 1.04 -1.60 8.61
CA SER A 49 0.33 -1.92 7.38
C SER A 49 0.47 -0.83 6.30
N VAL A 50 0.60 0.43 6.71
CA VAL A 50 0.84 1.56 5.79
C VAL A 50 2.27 1.48 5.26
N ALA A 51 3.23 1.07 6.10
CA ALA A 51 4.61 0.86 5.66
C ALA A 51 4.71 -0.29 4.63
N ALA A 52 3.97 -1.38 4.84
CA ALA A 52 3.91 -2.49 3.89
C ALA A 52 3.44 -2.03 2.50
N ASP A 53 2.33 -1.27 2.43
CA ASP A 53 1.81 -0.81 1.15
C ASP A 53 2.63 0.33 0.53
N SER A 54 3.31 1.14 1.34
CA SER A 54 4.32 2.09 0.87
C SER A 54 5.45 1.38 0.12
N VAL A 55 5.99 0.30 0.69
CA VAL A 55 6.99 -0.56 0.03
C VAL A 55 6.43 -1.24 -1.22
N GLY A 56 5.18 -1.70 -1.18
CA GLY A 56 4.48 -2.26 -2.35
C GLY A 56 4.37 -1.23 -3.49
N THR A 57 3.99 -0.01 -3.14
CA THR A 57 3.92 1.12 -4.08
C THR A 57 5.28 1.47 -4.66
N ALA A 58 6.33 1.51 -3.85
CA ALA A 58 7.70 1.71 -4.30
C ALA A 58 8.17 0.60 -5.24
N THR A 59 7.81 -0.66 -4.95
CA THR A 59 8.14 -1.83 -5.80
C THR A 59 7.51 -1.72 -7.19
N MET A 60 6.33 -1.10 -7.30
CA MET A 60 5.70 -0.77 -8.58
C MET A 60 6.34 0.42 -9.33
N GLY A 61 7.48 0.94 -8.84
CA GLY A 61 8.18 2.10 -9.42
C GLY A 61 7.45 3.42 -9.19
N ARG A 62 6.62 3.50 -8.14
CA ARG A 62 5.82 4.68 -7.80
C ARG A 62 6.35 5.36 -6.54
N VAL A 63 6.06 6.65 -6.40
CA VAL A 63 6.45 7.47 -5.23
C VAL A 63 5.28 7.48 -4.24
N PRO A 64 5.32 6.74 -3.11
CA PRO A 64 4.18 6.52 -2.21
C PRO A 64 3.44 7.79 -1.79
N GLU A 65 4.19 8.85 -1.51
CA GLU A 65 3.72 10.15 -1.02
C GLU A 65 2.87 10.90 -2.07
N ARG A 66 2.84 10.42 -3.32
CA ARG A 66 1.98 10.97 -4.39
C ARG A 66 0.62 10.27 -4.48
N TYR A 67 0.39 9.19 -3.71
CA TYR A 67 -0.80 8.35 -3.82
C TYR A 67 -1.78 8.57 -2.67
N GLY A 68 -3.06 8.54 -3.02
CA GLY A 68 -4.16 9.16 -2.26
C GLY A 68 -4.11 8.97 -0.75
N TYR A 69 -4.22 7.72 -0.26
CA TYR A 69 -4.26 7.45 1.18
C TYR A 69 -2.87 7.37 1.80
N LEU A 70 -1.84 6.88 1.10
CA LEU A 70 -0.46 6.84 1.60
C LEU A 70 0.06 8.23 1.95
N ARG A 71 -0.25 9.25 1.14
CA ARG A 71 0.04 10.65 1.47
C ARG A 71 -0.70 11.13 2.72
N VAL A 72 -1.97 10.76 2.86
CA VAL A 72 -2.77 11.20 4.03
C VAL A 72 -2.33 10.48 5.30
N ALA A 73 -2.04 9.18 5.20
CA ALA A 73 -1.43 8.38 6.25
C ALA A 73 -0.08 8.98 6.64
N GLN A 74 0.69 9.47 5.65
CA GLN A 74 1.92 10.19 5.92
C GLN A 74 1.70 11.44 6.78
N GLU A 75 0.77 12.28 6.36
CA GLU A 75 0.46 13.56 7.01
C GLU A 75 -0.02 13.40 8.47
N ILE A 76 -0.47 12.19 8.87
CA ILE A 76 -0.90 11.86 10.24
C ILE A 76 0.08 10.98 11.00
N GLY A 77 1.25 10.69 10.45
CA GLY A 77 2.31 9.94 11.15
C GLY A 77 2.21 8.42 11.08
N LEU A 78 1.48 7.85 10.12
CA LEU A 78 1.44 6.40 9.86
C LEU A 78 2.37 6.00 8.70
N GLY A 79 2.83 4.76 8.68
CA GLY A 79 3.63 4.21 7.58
C GLY A 79 5.14 4.36 7.71
N THR A 80 5.57 4.98 8.81
CA THR A 80 6.96 5.25 9.23
C THR A 80 7.84 5.99 8.20
N TYR A 81 8.28 7.21 8.57
CA TYR A 81 9.43 7.95 8.01
C TYR A 81 10.26 8.50 9.17
#